data_AF-A0A7V1N6R5-F1
#
_entry.id   AF-A0A7V1N6R5-F1
#
_cell.length_a   1.000
_cell.length_b   1.000
_cell.length_c   1.000
_cell.angle_alpha   90.00
_cell.angle_beta   90.00
_cell.angle_gamma   90.00
#
_symmetry.space_group_name_H-M   'P 1'
#
loop_
_entity.id
_entity.type
_entity.pdbx_description
1 polymer ?
#
loop_
_entity_poly.entity_id
_entity_poly.type
_entity_poly.pdbx_seq_one_letter_code
_entity_poly.pdbx_strand_id
1 'polypeptide(L)' 'LIPRTLFSIEPGVYLPEFGIRSEFNVLIDPLGAVVVAEGTDQEDLIRVEV' A
#
# COMPACT_ATOMS: atom_id res chain seq x y z
N LEU A 1 14.82 -8.37 3.53
CA LEU A 1 13.87 -7.74 4.48
C LEU A 1 14.44 -7.89 5.88
N ILE A 2 14.50 -6.81 6.67
CA ILE A 2 15.12 -6.80 8.01
C ILE A 2 14.00 -6.86 9.06
N PRO A 3 14.05 -7.75 10.08
CA PRO A 3 13.07 -7.77 11.16
C PRO A 3 12.89 -6.39 11.81
N ARG A 4 11.66 -6.10 12.24
CA ARG A 4 11.25 -4.81 12.84
C ARG A 4 11.38 -3.61 11.89
N THR A 5 11.40 -3.84 10.58
CA THR A 5 11.34 -2.77 9.58
C THR A 5 9.89 -2.58 9.15
N LEU A 6 9.40 -1.34 9.23
CA LEU A 6 8.12 -0.89 8.69
C LEU A 6 8.39 -0.02 7.46
N PHE A 7 7.73 -0.33 6.36
CA PHE A 7 7.82 0.41 5.10
C PHE A 7 6.50 0.28 4.34
N SER A 8 6.33 1.09 3.30
CA SER A 8 5.18 0.97 2.39
C SER A 8 5.57 0.32 1.06
N ILE A 9 4.61 -0.38 0.47
CA ILE A 9 4.63 -0.78 -0.94
C ILE A 9 3.58 0.06 -1.64
N GLU A 10 4.02 0.90 -2.59
CA GLU A 10 3.20 1.96 -3.15
C GLU A 10 3.17 1.99 -4.69
N PRO A 11 2.58 0.97 -5.36
CA PRO A 11 2.50 0.93 -6.81
C PRO A 11 1.64 2.09 -7.35
N GLY A 12 2.16 2.80 -8.35
CA GLY A 12 1.50 3.92 -8.98
C GLY A 12 1.45 3.82 -10.51
N VAL A 13 0.39 4.38 -11.09
CA VAL A 13 0.22 4.56 -12.53
C VAL A 13 0.07 6.05 -12.80
N TYR A 14 0.90 6.58 -13.70
CA TYR A 14 1.01 8.01 -13.97
C TYR A 14 0.83 8.30 -15.47
N LEU A 15 -0.09 9.21 -15.76
CA LEU A 15 -0.33 9.89 -17.03
C LEU A 15 0.11 11.36 -16.87
N PRO A 16 0.26 12.14 -17.96
CA PRO A 16 0.73 13.52 -17.84
C PRO A 16 -0.17 14.42 -16.98
N GLU A 17 -1.50 14.23 -17.02
CA GLU A 17 -2.46 15.03 -16.26
C GLU A 17 -3.15 14.27 -15.10
N PHE A 18 -2.89 12.97 -14.95
CA PHE A 18 -3.57 12.13 -13.95
C PHE A 18 -2.63 11.08 -13.35
N GLY A 19 -2.79 10.78 -12.07
CA GLY A 19 -2.07 9.69 -11.43
C GLY A 19 -2.88 9.05 -10.33
N ILE A 20 -2.64 7.76 -10.11
CA ILE A 20 -3.20 6.98 -9.02
C ILE A 20 -2.09 6.16 -8.36
N ARG A 21 -2.17 6.01 -7.04
CA ARG A 21 -1.27 5.15 -6.27
C ARG A 21 -2.07 4.44 -5.18
N SER A 22 -1.87 3.13 -5.09
CA SER A 22 -2.30 2.36 -3.92
C SER A 22 -1.12 2.26 -2.97
N GLU A 23 -1.37 2.23 -1.67
CA GLU A 23 -0.32 2.14 -0.66
C GLU A 23 -0.70 1.11 0.40
N PHE A 24 0.21 0.18 0.67
CA PHE A 24 0.08 -0.81 1.74
C PHE A 24 1.25 -0.68 2.70
N ASN A 25 0.95 -0.65 4.00
CA ASN A 25 1.96 -0.75 5.05
C ASN A 25 2.36 -2.20 5.27
N VAL A 26 3.67 -2.46 5.30
CA VAL A 26 4.26 -3.77 5.48
C VAL A 26 5.24 -3.74 6.64
N LEU A 27 4.97 -4.54 7.66
CA LEU A 27 5.86 -4.79 8.79
C LEU A 27 6.55 -6.14 8.59
N ILE A 28 7.87 -6.16 8.76
CA ILE A 28 8.59 -7.41 9.02
C ILE A 28 8.61 -7.60 10.52
N ASP A 29 7.95 -8.62 11.02
CA ASP A 29 7.84 -8.87 12.45
C ASP A 29 9.20 -9.31 13.06
N PRO A 30 9.29 -9.46 14.40
CA PRO A 30 10.53 -9.91 15.03
C PRO A 30 11.01 -11.31 14.64
N LEU A 31 10.14 -12.18 14.11
CA LEU A 31 10.46 -13.52 13.64
C LEU A 31 10.80 -13.55 12.13
N GLY A 32 10.69 -12.40 11.45
CA GLY A 32 10.94 -12.26 10.02
C GLY A 32 9.70 -12.51 9.15
N ALA A 33 8.52 -12.70 9.73
CA ALA A 33 7.28 -12.86 8.99
C ALA A 33 6.80 -11.51 8.44
N VAL A 34 6.13 -11.56 7.29
CA VAL A 34 5.52 -10.39 6.65
C VAL A 34 4.12 -10.20 7.23
N VAL A 35 3.86 -9.01 7.76
CA VAL A 35 2.54 -8.59 8.23
C VAL A 35 2.13 -7.39 7.38
N VAL A 36 1.00 -7.49 6.69
CA VAL A 36 0.43 -6.41 5.89
C VAL A 36 -0.72 -5.78 6.68
N ALA A 37 -0.86 -4.46 6.62
CA ALA A 37 -1.99 -3.78 7.26
C ALA A 37 -3.32 -4.36 6.76
N GLU A 38 -4.19 -4.71 7.71
CA GLU A 38 -5.51 -5.27 7.41
C GLU A 38 -6.47 -4.19 6.88
N GLY A 39 -7.45 -4.61 6.09
CA GLY A 39 -8.42 -3.76 5.43
C GLY A 39 -9.13 -4.52 4.31
N THR A 40 -10.04 -3.85 3.62
CA THR A 40 -10.59 -4.38 2.36
C THR A 40 -9.60 -4.11 1.23
N ASP A 41 -9.38 -5.10 0.38
CA ASP A 41 -8.64 -4.90 -0.86
C ASP A 41 -9.31 -3.79 -1.68
N GLN A 42 -8.52 -2.82 -2.13
CA GLN A 42 -9.02 -1.77 -2.99
C GLN A 42 -9.20 -2.34 -4.41
N GLU A 43 -10.43 -2.64 -4.78
CA GLU A 43 -10.76 -3.18 -6.12
C GLU A 43 -11.14 -2.08 -7.12
N ASP A 44 -11.64 -0.95 -6.62
CA ASP A 44 -12.23 0.11 -7.45
C ASP A 44 -11.58 1.49 -7.25
N LEU A 45 -11.63 2.30 -8.31
CA LEU A 45 -11.41 3.74 -8.23
C LEU A 45 -12.74 4.43 -7.90
N ILE A 46 -12.85 4.94 -6.68
CA ILE A 46 -14.06 5.63 -6.24
C ILE A 46 -13.98 7.13 -6.56
N ARG A 47 -14.95 7.62 -7.33
CA ARG A 47 -15.14 9.06 -7.54
C ARG A 47 -15.96 9.63 -6.39
N VAL A 48 -15.38 10.59 -5.65
CA VAL A 48 -16.09 11.32 -4.59
C VAL A 48 -16.67 12.60 -5.19
N GLU A 49 -17.97 12.81 -5.03
CA GLU A 49 -18.63 14.07 -5.36
C GLU A 49 -18.46 15.04 -4.19
N VAL A 50 -18.11 16.29 -4.50
CA VAL A 50 -17.84 17.37 -3.52
C VAL A 50 -18.73 18.55 -3.83
#